data_AF-A0A2Z2J4P1-F1
#
_entry.id   AF-A0A2Z2J4P1-F1
#
_cell.length_a   1.000
_cell.length_b   1.000
_cell.length_c   1.000
_cell.angle_alpha   90.00
_cell.angle_beta   90.00
_cell.angle_gamma   90.00
#
_symmetry.space_group_name_H-M   'P 1'
#
loop_
_entity.id
_entity.type
_entity.pdbx_description
1 polymer ?
#
loop_
_entity_poly.entity_id
_entity_poly.type
_entity_poly.pdbx_seq_one_letter_code
_entity_poly.pdbx_strand_id
1 'polypeptide(L)'
;MVTASRSLKKRQELRQHLEEEQRKLRDRKKSINSLLSLIDLRDELNEKIGEVSQSIIDLGEAKEFVRELVGVSQRDVNAMLKTAKESSPSVNDSPIEDESHTGDSERQDDDEAASALSGAGGDGDYKKGAQ
;
A
#
# COMPACT_ATOMS: atom_id res chain seq x y z
N MET A 1 9.98 16.93 55.56
CA MET A 1 8.93 16.07 54.95
C MET A 1 8.06 16.76 53.89
N VAL A 2 7.88 18.08 53.86
CA VAL A 2 6.92 18.76 52.95
C VAL A 2 7.36 18.82 51.47
N THR A 3 8.66 18.80 51.19
CA THR A 3 9.22 18.91 49.83
C THR A 3 9.07 17.63 49.00
N ALA A 4 9.17 16.46 49.63
CA ALA A 4 8.99 15.16 48.97
C ALA A 4 7.56 15.01 48.43
N SER A 5 6.54 15.41 49.20
CA SER A 5 5.13 15.38 48.79
C SER A 5 4.83 16.32 47.61
N ARG A 6 5.44 17.51 47.55
CA ARG A 6 5.31 18.41 46.39
C ARG A 6 5.94 17.81 45.13
N SER A 7 7.06 17.12 45.25
CA SER A 7 7.74 16.46 44.12
C SER A 7 6.97 15.25 43.58
N LEU A 8 6.23 14.56 44.45
CA LEU A 8 5.41 13.41 44.10
C LEU A 8 4.14 13.86 43.38
N LYS A 9 3.48 14.91 43.87
CA LYS A 9 2.31 15.51 43.21
C LYS A 9 2.61 16.00 41.79
N LYS A 10 3.72 16.73 41.59
CA LYS A 10 4.16 17.16 40.25
C LYS A 10 4.42 15.99 39.30
N ARG A 11 5.00 14.90 39.80
CA ARG A 11 5.22 13.69 38.98
C ARG A 11 3.90 13.00 38.60
N GLN A 12 2.90 13.04 39.47
CA GLN A 12 1.57 12.51 39.17
C GLN A 12 0.85 13.35 38.12
N GLU A 13 0.91 14.67 38.22
CA GLU A 13 0.36 15.60 37.22
C GLU A 13 1.00 15.39 35.84
N LEU A 14 2.33 15.22 35.78
CA LEU A 14 3.03 14.91 34.53
C LEU A 14 2.60 13.57 33.92
N ARG A 15 2.37 12.54 34.73
CA ARG A 15 1.89 11.24 34.25
C ARG A 15 0.48 11.35 33.67
N GLN A 16 -0.41 12.06 34.35
CA GLN A 16 -1.78 12.29 33.87
C GLN A 16 -1.77 13.02 32.51
N HIS A 17 -0.98 14.09 32.40
CA HIS A 17 -0.85 14.82 31.14
C HIS A 17 -0.33 13.94 30.00
N LEU A 18 0.69 13.12 30.28
CA LEU A 18 1.25 12.20 29.29
C LEU A 18 0.21 11.16 28.84
N GLU A 19 -0.55 10.57 29.78
CA GLU A 19 -1.63 9.63 29.47
C GLU A 19 -2.74 10.27 28.63
N GLU A 20 -3.12 11.52 28.93
CA GLU A 20 -4.09 12.29 28.15
C GLU A 20 -3.60 12.56 26.73
N GLU A 21 -2.34 12.98 26.56
CA GLU A 21 -1.74 13.18 25.25
C GLU A 21 -1.67 11.89 24.44
N GLN A 22 -1.27 10.78 25.07
CA GLN A 22 -1.25 9.48 24.42
C GLN A 22 -2.65 9.02 24.00
N ARG A 23 -3.67 9.26 24.83
CA ARG A 23 -5.07 9.00 24.45
C ARG A 23 -5.46 9.83 23.23
N LYS A 24 -5.18 11.13 23.24
CA LYS A 24 -5.45 12.03 22.11
C LYS A 24 -4.74 11.59 20.84
N LEU A 25 -3.50 11.11 20.93
CA LEU A 25 -2.76 10.57 19.79
C LEU A 25 -3.38 9.27 19.25
N ARG A 26 -3.83 8.36 20.13
CA ARG A 26 -4.53 7.14 19.71
C ARG A 26 -5.85 7.46 19.01
N ASP A 27 -6.63 8.40 19.54
CA ASP A 27 -7.90 8.81 18.95
C ASP A 27 -7.70 9.46 17.57
N ARG A 28 -6.67 10.33 17.44
CA ARG A 28 -6.25 10.91 16.16
C ARG A 28 -5.83 9.84 15.15
N LYS A 29 -4.99 8.88 15.57
CA LYS A 29 -4.57 7.76 14.71
C LYS A 29 -5.77 6.97 14.21
N LYS A 30 -6.73 6.66 15.09
CA LYS A 30 -7.96 5.94 14.71
C LYS A 30 -8.78 6.72 13.68
N SER A 31 -8.95 8.02 13.89
CA SER A 31 -9.67 8.89 12.94
C SER A 31 -8.98 8.94 11.58
N ILE A 32 -7.66 9.12 11.55
CA ILE A 32 -6.88 9.14 10.30
C ILE A 32 -6.99 7.82 9.56
N ASN A 33 -6.85 6.68 10.25
CA ASN A 33 -7.00 5.37 9.62
C ASN A 33 -8.41 5.19 9.03
N SER A 34 -9.44 5.64 9.74
CA SER A 34 -10.82 5.61 9.21
C SER A 34 -10.97 6.45 7.95
N LEU A 35 -10.32 7.62 7.88
CA LEU A 35 -10.34 8.47 6.68
C LEU A 35 -9.61 7.82 5.51
N LEU A 36 -8.47 7.18 5.76
CA LEU A 36 -7.72 6.45 4.72
C LEU A 36 -8.57 5.31 4.14
N SER A 37 -9.23 4.52 4.99
CA SER A 37 -10.13 3.45 4.51
C SER A 37 -11.30 3.99 3.68
N LEU A 38 -11.81 5.19 4.00
CA LEU A 38 -12.85 5.83 3.18
C LEU A 38 -12.32 6.31 1.83
N ILE A 39 -11.04 6.71 1.75
CA ILE A 39 -10.39 7.07 0.48
C ILE A 39 -10.22 5.83 -0.39
N ASP A 40 -9.76 4.72 0.18
CA ASP A 40 -9.63 3.45 -0.55
C ASP A 40 -10.98 3.00 -1.13
N LEU A 41 -12.04 3.05 -0.32
CA LEU A 41 -13.40 2.74 -0.77
C LEU A 41 -13.91 3.69 -1.87
N ARG A 42 -13.58 4.99 -1.78
CA ARG A 42 -13.96 5.96 -2.81
C ARG A 42 -13.24 5.66 -4.12
N ASP A 43 -11.98 5.26 -4.07
CA ASP A 43 -11.20 4.97 -5.27
C ASP A 43 -11.72 3.69 -5.96
N GLU A 44 -12.10 2.66 -5.20
CA GLU A 44 -12.80 1.47 -5.71
C GLU A 44 -14.16 1.82 -6.35
N LEU A 45 -14.93 2.70 -5.71
CA LEU A 45 -16.19 3.17 -6.29
C LEU A 45 -15.97 3.97 -7.58
N ASN A 46 -14.93 4.79 -7.64
CA ASN A 46 -14.61 5.56 -8.82
C ASN A 46 -14.24 4.68 -10.02
N GLU A 47 -13.52 3.58 -9.78
CA GLU A 47 -13.22 2.57 -10.78
C GLU A 47 -14.50 1.95 -11.35
N LYS A 48 -15.38 1.45 -10.47
CA LYS A 48 -16.67 0.86 -10.86
C LYS A 48 -17.57 1.83 -11.63
N ILE A 49 -17.64 3.09 -11.18
CA ILE A 49 -18.39 4.12 -11.91
C ILE A 49 -17.76 4.34 -13.29
N GLY A 50 -16.43 4.33 -13.39
CA GLY A 50 -15.72 4.41 -14.67
C GLY A 50 -16.07 3.27 -15.63
N GLU A 51 -16.10 2.03 -15.15
CA GLU A 51 -16.47 0.84 -15.94
C GLU A 51 -17.91 0.92 -16.46
N VAL A 52 -18.85 1.26 -15.58
CA VAL A 52 -20.26 1.44 -15.94
C VAL A 52 -20.42 2.62 -16.91
N SER A 53 -19.69 3.70 -16.69
CA SER A 53 -19.67 4.88 -17.56
C SER A 53 -19.18 4.53 -18.97
N GLN A 54 -18.12 3.73 -19.07
CA GLN A 54 -17.60 3.25 -20.34
C GLN A 54 -18.62 2.35 -21.04
N SER A 55 -19.26 1.44 -20.30
CA SER A 55 -20.32 0.58 -20.82
C SER A 55 -21.51 1.38 -21.38
N ILE A 56 -21.91 2.46 -20.72
CA ILE A 56 -22.99 3.34 -21.18
C ILE A 56 -22.58 4.06 -22.48
N ILE A 57 -21.33 4.52 -22.58
CA ILE A 57 -20.81 5.14 -23.82
C ILE A 57 -20.77 4.11 -24.96
N ASP A 58 -20.34 2.88 -24.67
CA ASP A 58 -20.26 1.81 -25.66
C ASP A 58 -21.64 1.37 -26.17
N LEU A 59 -22.70 1.56 -25.37
CA LEU A 59 -24.09 1.41 -25.79
C LEU A 59 -24.60 2.54 -26.71
N GLY A 60 -23.80 3.58 -26.92
CA GLY A 60 -24.07 4.67 -27.86
C GLY A 60 -24.47 6.00 -27.22
N GLU A 61 -24.46 6.09 -25.90
CA GLU A 61 -24.77 7.35 -25.20
C GLU A 61 -23.63 8.36 -25.30
N ALA A 62 -24.00 9.64 -25.31
CA ALA A 62 -23.02 10.72 -25.34
C ALA A 62 -22.24 10.80 -24.02
N LYS A 63 -20.93 11.03 -24.11
CA LYS A 63 -20.06 11.25 -22.94
C LYS A 63 -20.53 12.43 -22.07
N GLU A 64 -21.17 13.41 -22.68
CA GLU A 64 -21.77 14.57 -22.00
C GLU A 64 -22.91 14.15 -21.06
N PHE A 65 -23.75 13.20 -21.50
CA PHE A 65 -24.83 12.63 -20.70
C PHE A 65 -24.28 11.85 -19.51
N VAL A 66 -23.26 11.01 -19.73
CA VAL A 66 -22.61 10.26 -18.65
C VAL A 66 -21.97 11.19 -17.62
N ARG A 67 -21.37 12.31 -18.06
CA ARG A 67 -20.85 13.32 -17.14
C ARG A 67 -21.95 13.95 -16.29
N GLU A 68 -23.06 14.33 -16.91
CA GLU A 68 -24.20 14.88 -16.18
C GLU A 68 -24.78 13.88 -15.19
N LEU A 69 -24.89 12.61 -15.57
CA LEU A 69 -25.39 11.52 -14.73
C LEU A 69 -24.52 11.29 -13.49
N VAL A 70 -23.18 11.24 -13.67
CA VAL A 70 -22.24 11.04 -12.56
C VAL A 70 -22.10 12.32 -11.70
N GLY A 71 -22.39 13.49 -12.29
CA GLY A 71 -22.39 14.76 -11.56
C GLY A 71 -21.00 15.26 -11.18
N VAL A 72 -19.95 14.84 -11.90
CA VAL A 72 -18.56 15.23 -11.63
C VAL A 72 -17.98 16.08 -12.75
N SER A 73 -16.80 16.68 -12.50
CA SER A 73 -16.18 17.54 -13.51
C SER A 73 -15.76 16.75 -14.75
N GLN A 74 -15.59 17.44 -15.88
CA GLN A 74 -15.11 16.80 -17.11
C GLN A 74 -13.74 16.13 -16.91
N ARG A 75 -12.88 16.70 -16.04
CA ARG A 75 -11.58 16.12 -15.71
C ARG A 75 -11.73 14.79 -14.96
N ASP A 76 -12.65 14.75 -14.00
CA ASP A 76 -12.84 13.57 -13.15
C ASP A 76 -13.48 12.42 -13.96
N VAL A 77 -14.49 12.70 -14.78
CA VAL A 77 -15.06 11.68 -15.69
C VAL A 77 -14.00 11.13 -16.64
N ASN A 78 -13.14 12.00 -17.19
CA ASN A 78 -12.06 11.56 -18.06
C ASN A 78 -11.06 10.65 -17.33
N ALA A 79 -10.74 10.97 -16.08
CA ALA A 79 -9.86 10.14 -15.26
C ALA A 79 -10.48 8.76 -15.00
N MET A 80 -11.76 8.72 -14.59
CA MET A 80 -12.49 7.48 -14.30
C MET A 80 -12.65 6.59 -15.55
N LEU A 81 -12.91 7.19 -16.73
CA LEU A 81 -12.97 6.44 -17.99
C LEU A 81 -11.59 5.91 -18.41
N LYS A 82 -10.51 6.63 -18.09
CA LYS A 82 -9.16 6.17 -18.40
C LYS A 82 -8.77 4.98 -17.52
N THR A 83 -9.03 5.06 -16.21
CA THR A 83 -8.77 3.95 -15.29
C THR A 83 -9.58 2.71 -15.65
N ALA A 84 -10.84 2.87 -16.07
CA ALA A 84 -11.67 1.75 -16.51
C ALA A 84 -11.14 1.03 -17.75
N LYS A 85 -10.56 1.77 -18.71
CA LYS A 85 -9.93 1.19 -19.91
C LYS A 85 -8.66 0.41 -19.60
N GLU A 86 -7.92 0.81 -18.56
CA GLU A 86 -6.70 0.14 -18.11
C GLU A 86 -7.02 -1.12 -17.28
N SER A 87 -8.15 -1.13 -16.56
CA SER A 87 -8.61 -2.26 -15.74
C SER A 87 -9.32 -3.36 -16.55
N SER A 88 -9.90 -3.00 -17.71
CA SER A 88 -10.56 -3.97 -18.60
C SER A 88 -9.51 -4.85 -19.31
N PRO A 89 -9.58 -6.19 -19.20
CA PRO A 89 -8.72 -7.05 -19.99
C PRO A 89 -9.05 -6.83 -21.47
N SER A 90 -8.10 -6.28 -22.20
CA SER A 90 -8.16 -6.17 -23.65
C SER A 90 -8.41 -7.58 -24.23
N VAL A 91 -9.56 -7.77 -24.86
CA VAL A 91 -9.91 -9.00 -25.61
C VAL A 91 -8.98 -9.23 -26.82
N ASN A 92 -8.00 -8.35 -27.05
CA ASN A 92 -7.10 -8.37 -28.21
C ASN A 92 -5.66 -8.83 -27.92
N ASP A 93 -5.35 -9.37 -26.74
CA ASP A 93 -4.10 -10.13 -26.57
C ASP A 93 -4.28 -11.54 -27.17
N SER A 94 -4.42 -11.60 -28.49
CA SER A 94 -4.17 -12.84 -29.24
C SER A 94 -2.68 -13.14 -29.15
N PRO A 95 -2.27 -14.39 -28.83
CA PRO A 95 -0.87 -14.75 -28.85
C PRO A 95 -0.42 -14.67 -30.31
N ILE A 96 0.50 -13.74 -30.60
CA ILE A 96 1.26 -13.77 -31.85
C ILE A 96 2.15 -15.00 -31.76
N GLU A 97 1.69 -16.09 -32.34
CA GLU A 97 2.52 -17.23 -32.67
C GLU A 97 3.46 -16.87 -33.82
N ASP A 98 4.74 -17.14 -33.56
CA ASP A 98 5.77 -17.63 -34.48
C ASP A 98 6.14 -16.79 -35.72
N GLU A 99 7.43 -16.51 -35.86
CA GLU A 99 8.24 -16.95 -37.00
C GLU A 99 9.71 -16.54 -36.79
N SER A 100 10.56 -17.53 -36.92
CA SER A 100 12.00 -17.59 -36.69
C SER A 100 12.85 -16.55 -37.44
N HIS A 101 13.95 -16.12 -36.80
CA HIS A 101 15.23 -16.03 -37.50
C HIS A 101 16.41 -16.33 -36.56
N THR A 102 17.05 -17.45 -36.89
CA THR A 102 18.33 -17.98 -36.44
C THR A 102 19.47 -16.96 -36.49
N GLY A 103 20.33 -16.97 -35.48
CA GLY A 103 21.56 -16.18 -35.43
C GLY A 103 22.47 -16.58 -34.27
N ASP A 104 22.91 -17.84 -34.32
CA ASP A 104 24.05 -18.43 -33.63
C ASP A 104 25.10 -17.46 -33.03
N SER A 105 25.27 -17.53 -31.71
CA SER A 105 26.57 -17.29 -31.09
C SER A 105 26.64 -18.13 -29.81
N GLU A 106 27.04 -19.39 -30.00
CA GLU A 106 27.57 -20.23 -28.94
C GLU A 106 28.70 -19.51 -28.18
N ARG A 107 28.57 -19.48 -26.85
CA ARG A 107 29.68 -19.70 -25.91
C ARG A 107 29.08 -20.11 -24.56
N GLN A 108 29.08 -21.42 -24.38
CA GLN A 108 28.96 -22.09 -23.08
C GLN A 108 30.08 -21.60 -22.16
N ASP A 109 29.78 -21.53 -20.87
CA ASP A 109 30.54 -22.22 -19.83
C ASP A 109 29.67 -22.22 -18.57
N ASP A 110 29.08 -23.39 -18.33
CA ASP A 110 28.51 -23.79 -17.05
C ASP A 110 29.64 -24.05 -16.05
N ASP A 111 29.51 -23.59 -14.82
CA ASP A 111 30.09 -24.20 -13.60
C ASP A 111 29.39 -23.55 -12.39
N GLU A 112 28.41 -24.21 -11.79
CA GLU A 112 28.59 -25.20 -10.72
C GLU A 112 29.04 -24.54 -9.38
N ALA A 113 28.08 -24.31 -8.48
CA ALA A 113 28.16 -24.71 -7.08
C ALA A 113 26.90 -24.24 -6.32
N ALA A 114 25.97 -25.19 -6.18
CA ALA A 114 24.95 -25.17 -5.16
C ALA A 114 25.53 -25.54 -3.79
N SER A 115 24.87 -25.03 -2.74
CA SER A 115 24.86 -25.58 -1.36
C SER A 115 26.19 -25.41 -0.60
N ALA A 116 26.26 -25.27 0.72
CA ALA A 116 25.35 -25.64 1.79
C ALA A 116 25.81 -24.87 3.06
N LEU A 117 24.89 -24.35 3.87
CA LEU A 117 24.59 -24.79 5.24
C LEU A 117 25.71 -24.64 6.30
N SER A 118 25.23 -24.14 7.45
CA SER A 118 25.53 -24.65 8.80
C SER A 118 26.71 -24.05 9.56
N GLY A 119 26.35 -23.26 10.58
CA GLY A 119 26.74 -23.61 11.95
C GLY A 119 27.96 -22.89 12.52
N ALA A 120 27.69 -21.90 13.38
CA ALA A 120 28.55 -21.61 14.52
C ALA A 120 27.68 -21.05 15.65
N GLY A 121 27.07 -21.95 16.42
CA GLY A 121 26.58 -21.66 17.75
C GLY A 121 27.75 -21.65 18.75
N GLY A 122 27.55 -20.98 19.88
CA GLY A 122 28.52 -20.97 20.98
C GLY A 122 27.99 -20.16 22.17
N ASP A 123 27.08 -20.77 22.92
CA ASP A 123 26.64 -20.34 24.25
C ASP A 123 27.79 -20.30 25.27
N GLY A 124 27.62 -19.43 26.27
CA GLY A 124 28.07 -19.50 27.68
C GLY A 124 29.35 -20.24 28.09
N ASP A 125 30.25 -19.56 28.81
CA ASP A 125 30.44 -19.82 30.26
C ASP A 125 31.58 -19.01 30.90
N TYR A 126 31.33 -18.68 32.16
CA TYR A 126 32.07 -17.99 33.22
C TYR A 126 33.41 -18.63 33.63
N LYS A 127 34.44 -17.81 33.97
CA LYS A 127 35.27 -17.91 35.21
C LYS A 127 36.38 -16.83 35.36
N LYS A 128 36.27 -16.07 36.47
CA LYS A 128 37.26 -15.75 37.54
C LYS A 128 38.79 -15.75 37.24
N GLY A 129 39.47 -14.65 37.61
CA GLY A 129 40.77 -14.72 38.31
C GLY A 129 41.92 -13.81 37.84
N ALA A 130 42.33 -12.91 38.74
CA ALA A 130 43.70 -12.49 39.11
C ALA A 130 44.71 -12.08 38.01
N GLN A 131 45.15 -10.82 38.04
CA GLN A 131 46.30 -10.31 38.82
C GLN A 131 46.35 -8.78 38.76
#